data_AF-A0A925BQL2-F1
#
_entry.id   AF-A0A925BQL2-F1
#
_cell.length_a   1.000
_cell.length_b   1.000
_cell.length_c   1.000
_cell.angle_alpha   90.00
_cell.angle_beta   90.00
_cell.angle_gamma   90.00
#
_symmetry.space_group_name_H-M   'P 1'
#
loop_
_entity.id
_entity.type
_entity.pdbx_description
1 polymer ?
#
loop_
_entity_poly.entity_id
_entity_poly.type
_entity_poly.pdbx_seq_one_letter_code
_entity_poly.pdbx_strand_id
1 'polypeptide(L)'
;MRHSVVILCFVVAFSFFAGCGGANIPNREKVYPIAGKVGYKGQPVSGADVTFFCKEKNMSSFGRTDDQGKFQLTTFSANDGAPAGKFMITVSKLDTAAAAQAKDPDVSDPAYDPFKVVAMANLPPPKNAIPVKYATLVTTDLISVVNADGANPEVSLELKD
;
A
#
# COMPACT_ATOMS: atom_id res chain seq x y z
N MET A 1 -17.69 -58.87 18.26
CA MET A 1 -17.84 -57.62 19.02
C MET A 1 -16.62 -56.73 18.75
N ARG A 2 -16.86 -55.42 18.53
CA ARG A 2 -15.89 -54.30 18.53
C ARG A 2 -15.06 -54.03 17.26
N HIS A 3 -15.71 -53.73 16.12
CA HIS A 3 -15.05 -52.95 15.04
C HIS A 3 -15.96 -51.85 14.44
N SER A 4 -17.01 -51.43 15.13
CA SER A 4 -18.00 -50.45 14.61
C SER A 4 -17.77 -48.99 15.06
N VAL A 5 -16.59 -48.64 15.59
CA VAL A 5 -16.34 -47.28 16.14
C VAL A 5 -14.96 -46.75 15.72
N VAL A 6 -14.58 -46.94 14.46
CA VAL A 6 -13.43 -46.22 13.86
C VAL A 6 -13.82 -45.61 12.51
N ILE A 7 -15.13 -45.35 12.32
CA ILE A 7 -15.68 -44.58 11.19
C ILE A 7 -16.38 -43.35 11.78
N LEU A 8 -15.69 -42.62 12.65
CA LEU A 8 -16.25 -41.45 13.31
C LEU A 8 -15.14 -40.50 13.78
N CYS A 9 -14.23 -40.09 12.89
CA CYS A 9 -13.32 -38.97 13.20
C CYS A 9 -12.56 -38.37 12.01
N PHE A 10 -12.99 -38.61 10.76
CA PHE A 10 -12.28 -38.10 9.56
C PHE A 10 -13.15 -37.16 8.71
N VAL A 11 -13.98 -36.33 9.36
CA VAL A 11 -14.85 -35.35 8.69
C VAL A 11 -14.61 -33.91 9.18
N VAL A 12 -13.60 -33.66 10.02
CA VAL A 12 -13.39 -32.33 10.63
C VAL A 12 -12.00 -31.78 10.30
N ALA A 13 -11.78 -31.41 9.03
CA ALA A 13 -10.61 -30.60 8.65
C ALA A 13 -10.76 -29.87 7.31
N PHE A 14 -11.98 -29.53 6.87
CA PHE A 14 -12.14 -28.52 5.80
C PHE A 14 -12.37 -27.16 6.44
N SER A 15 -11.31 -26.68 7.10
CA SER A 15 -11.24 -25.34 7.67
C SER A 15 -11.43 -24.30 6.57
N PHE A 16 -12.59 -23.63 6.59
CA PHE A 16 -12.70 -22.18 6.50
C PHE A 16 -11.63 -21.48 5.66
N PHE A 17 -11.66 -21.67 4.35
CA PHE A 17 -11.33 -20.57 3.43
C PHE A 17 -12.58 -19.70 3.26
N ALA A 18 -13.06 -19.12 4.36
CA ALA A 18 -13.85 -17.90 4.28
C ALA A 18 -12.85 -16.78 3.94
N GLY A 19 -12.47 -16.72 2.67
CA GLY A 19 -11.66 -15.64 2.15
C GLY A 19 -12.31 -14.31 2.50
N CYS A 20 -11.48 -13.30 2.75
CA CYS A 20 -11.86 -11.90 2.84
C CYS A 20 -12.42 -11.44 1.49
N GLY A 21 -13.62 -11.91 1.14
CA GLY A 21 -14.35 -11.61 -0.08
C GLY A 21 -14.96 -10.24 0.08
N GLY A 22 -14.37 -9.25 -0.59
CA GLY A 22 -14.84 -7.88 -0.61
C GLY A 22 -16.35 -7.82 -0.76
N ALA A 23 -17.01 -7.19 0.21
CA ALA A 23 -18.45 -6.98 0.19
C ALA A 23 -18.84 -6.43 -1.20
N ASN A 24 -19.77 -7.10 -1.88
CA ASN A 24 -20.36 -6.62 -3.12
C ASN A 24 -21.21 -5.39 -2.77
N ILE A 25 -20.56 -4.21 -2.76
CA ILE A 25 -21.24 -2.93 -2.59
C ILE A 25 -22.00 -2.68 -3.90
N PRO A 26 -23.34 -2.63 -3.91
CA PRO A 26 -24.08 -2.31 -5.11
C PRO A 26 -23.65 -0.93 -5.62
N ASN A 27 -23.49 -0.80 -6.94
CA ASN A 27 -23.05 0.43 -7.63
C ASN A 27 -21.59 0.85 -7.36
N ARG A 28 -20.68 -0.12 -7.18
CA ARG A 28 -19.23 0.16 -7.14
C ARG A 28 -18.74 0.69 -8.49
N GLU A 29 -17.94 1.77 -8.45
CA GLU A 29 -17.28 2.33 -9.62
C GLU A 29 -16.40 1.28 -10.31
N LYS A 30 -16.47 1.19 -11.64
CA LYS A 30 -15.66 0.23 -12.40
C LYS A 30 -14.20 0.64 -12.37
N VAL A 31 -13.34 -0.31 -12.01
CA VAL A 31 -11.89 -0.16 -11.99
C VAL A 31 -11.23 -0.87 -13.15
N TYR A 32 -10.08 -0.36 -13.57
CA TYR A 32 -9.28 -0.86 -14.66
C TYR A 32 -7.86 -1.13 -14.15
N PRO A 33 -7.28 -2.29 -14.47
CA PRO A 33 -5.91 -2.60 -14.10
C PRO A 33 -4.95 -1.50 -14.54
N ILE A 34 -4.05 -1.13 -13.64
CA ILE A 34 -2.99 -0.17 -13.91
C ILE A 34 -1.77 -0.51 -13.07
N ALA A 35 -0.63 -0.51 -13.74
CA ALA A 35 0.67 -0.78 -13.18
C ALA A 35 1.64 0.30 -13.63
N GLY A 36 2.73 0.42 -12.91
CA GLY A 36 3.76 1.39 -13.23
C GLY A 36 5.07 1.09 -12.53
N LYS A 37 6.03 1.99 -12.74
CA LYS A 37 7.35 1.94 -12.13
C LYS A 37 7.76 3.34 -11.67
N VAL A 38 8.45 3.40 -10.53
CA VAL A 38 9.02 4.63 -9.97
C VAL A 38 10.54 4.56 -10.01
N GLY A 39 11.15 5.59 -10.60
CA GLY A 39 12.58 5.83 -10.62
C GLY A 39 12.93 7.16 -9.95
N TYR A 40 14.11 7.24 -9.33
CA TYR A 40 14.70 8.47 -8.84
C TYR A 40 16.22 8.41 -9.06
N LYS A 41 16.79 9.44 -9.69
CA LYS A 41 18.24 9.50 -10.00
C LYS A 41 18.75 8.27 -10.78
N GLY A 42 17.92 7.73 -11.68
CA GLY A 42 18.25 6.56 -12.49
C GLY A 42 18.21 5.23 -11.73
N GLN A 43 17.76 5.22 -10.47
CA GLN A 43 17.60 4.01 -9.66
C GLN A 43 16.11 3.71 -9.40
N PRO A 44 15.69 2.43 -9.38
CA PRO A 44 14.35 2.07 -8.98
C PRO A 44 14.10 2.43 -7.51
N VAL A 45 12.93 3.00 -7.22
CA VAL A 45 12.56 3.37 -5.86
C VAL A 45 11.76 2.23 -5.23
N SER A 46 12.40 1.41 -4.41
CA SER A 46 11.72 0.37 -3.62
C SER A 46 10.99 0.93 -2.39
N GLY A 47 9.83 0.35 -2.06
CA GLY A 47 9.07 0.63 -0.84
C GLY A 47 8.47 2.02 -0.74
N ALA A 48 8.26 2.70 -1.87
CA ALA A 48 7.55 3.96 -1.94
C ALA A 48 6.04 3.73 -1.99
N ASP A 49 5.29 4.56 -1.28
CA ASP A 49 3.84 4.62 -1.34
C ASP A 49 3.45 5.57 -2.47
N VAL A 50 2.62 5.07 -3.38
CA VAL A 50 2.14 5.75 -4.59
C VAL A 50 0.63 5.91 -4.44
N THR A 51 0.16 7.15 -4.51
CA THR A 51 -1.28 7.45 -4.43
C THR A 51 -1.73 8.19 -5.67
N PHE A 52 -2.80 7.69 -6.28
CA PHE A 52 -3.46 8.29 -7.42
C PHE A 52 -4.76 8.92 -6.92
N PHE A 53 -4.87 10.25 -6.96
CA PHE A 53 -6.06 10.98 -6.55
C PHE A 53 -6.86 11.47 -7.76
N CYS A 54 -8.07 10.95 -7.95
CA CYS A 54 -9.02 11.42 -8.95
C CYS A 54 -9.89 12.51 -8.34
N LYS A 55 -9.61 13.76 -8.71
CA LYS A 55 -10.37 14.93 -8.22
C LYS A 55 -11.84 14.89 -8.65
N GLU A 56 -12.12 14.42 -9.87
CA GLU A 56 -13.46 14.40 -10.45
C GLU A 56 -14.40 13.43 -9.71
N LYS A 57 -13.87 12.28 -9.28
CA LYS A 57 -14.63 11.26 -8.54
C LYS A 57 -14.44 11.34 -7.03
N ASN A 58 -13.55 12.22 -6.55
CA ASN A 58 -13.10 12.29 -5.17
C ASN A 58 -12.67 10.92 -4.61
N MET A 59 -11.95 10.15 -5.44
CA MET A 59 -11.52 8.78 -5.15
C MET A 59 -10.00 8.68 -5.20
N SER A 60 -9.44 7.78 -4.40
CA SER A 60 -8.01 7.47 -4.38
C SER A 60 -7.75 6.00 -4.65
N SER A 61 -6.67 5.72 -5.38
CA SER A 61 -6.13 4.38 -5.60
C SER A 61 -4.69 4.34 -5.11
N PHE A 62 -4.30 3.26 -4.46
CA PHE A 62 -3.02 3.15 -3.75
C PHE A 62 -2.18 2.01 -4.31
N GLY A 63 -0.87 2.19 -4.34
CA GLY A 63 0.09 1.15 -4.66
C GLY A 63 1.37 1.34 -3.86
N ARG A 64 2.10 0.25 -3.65
CA ARG A 64 3.42 0.29 -3.03
C ARG A 64 4.43 -0.31 -3.99
N THR A 65 5.58 0.32 -4.14
CA THR A 65 6.61 -0.15 -5.06
C THR A 65 7.39 -1.34 -4.49
N ASP A 66 7.66 -2.32 -5.33
CA ASP A 66 8.54 -3.46 -5.04
C ASP A 66 10.03 -3.09 -5.18
N ASP A 67 10.92 -4.07 -5.01
CA ASP A 67 12.37 -3.89 -5.11
C ASP A 67 12.85 -3.43 -6.49
N GLN A 68 12.05 -3.64 -7.53
CA GLN A 68 12.30 -3.15 -8.88
C GLN A 68 11.66 -1.77 -9.12
N GLY A 69 11.03 -1.17 -8.11
CA GLY A 69 10.29 0.08 -8.21
C GLY A 69 8.92 -0.05 -8.86
N LYS A 70 8.43 -1.26 -9.11
CA LYS A 70 7.14 -1.48 -9.79
C LYS A 70 5.99 -1.48 -8.80
N PHE A 71 4.85 -0.94 -9.20
CA PHE A 71 3.63 -0.92 -8.40
C PHE A 71 2.43 -1.37 -9.21
N GLN A 72 1.41 -1.86 -8.52
CA GLN A 72 0.07 -2.09 -9.03
C GLN A 72 -0.91 -1.35 -8.13
N LEU A 73 -1.91 -0.68 -8.73
CA LEU A 73 -2.89 0.07 -7.93
C LEU A 73 -4.00 -0.85 -7.41
N THR A 74 -4.47 -0.49 -6.23
CA THR A 74 -5.61 -1.08 -5.53
C THR A 74 -6.56 0.05 -5.17
N THR A 75 -7.82 -0.09 -5.54
CA THR A 75 -8.92 0.80 -5.11
C THR A 75 -9.84 0.08 -4.14
N PHE A 76 -10.26 -1.14 -4.46
CA PHE A 76 -11.22 -1.85 -3.64
C PHE A 76 -10.80 -3.26 -3.24
N SER A 77 -10.11 -3.95 -4.14
CA SER A 77 -9.57 -5.30 -3.96
C SER A 77 -8.12 -5.31 -4.42
N ALA A 78 -7.29 -6.17 -3.83
CA ALA A 78 -5.86 -6.20 -4.16
C ALA A 78 -5.61 -6.26 -5.68
N ASN A 79 -4.86 -5.28 -6.19
CA ASN A 79 -4.45 -5.12 -7.58
C ASN A 79 -5.61 -4.98 -8.59
N ASP A 80 -6.80 -4.54 -8.16
CA ASP A 80 -7.95 -4.31 -9.03
C ASP A 80 -7.83 -3.05 -9.91
N GLY A 81 -6.84 -2.20 -9.63
CA GLY A 81 -6.52 -1.02 -10.40
C GLY A 81 -7.21 0.24 -9.89
N ALA A 82 -7.60 1.11 -10.83
CA ALA A 82 -8.15 2.43 -10.55
C ALA A 82 -9.35 2.74 -11.46
N PRO A 83 -10.30 3.60 -11.03
CA PRO A 83 -11.39 4.00 -11.89
C PRO A 83 -10.88 4.81 -13.09
N ALA A 84 -11.63 4.83 -14.19
CA ALA A 84 -11.26 5.66 -15.33
C ALA A 84 -11.32 7.16 -14.97
N GLY A 85 -10.34 7.93 -15.41
CA GLY A 85 -10.26 9.36 -15.13
C GLY A 85 -8.85 9.92 -15.13
N LYS A 86 -8.74 11.21 -14.82
CA LYS A 86 -7.46 11.92 -14.67
C LYS A 86 -7.05 11.96 -13.19
N PHE A 87 -5.80 11.61 -12.92
CA PHE A 87 -5.27 11.50 -11.57
C PHE A 87 -4.08 12.42 -11.36
N MET A 88 -4.03 13.03 -10.17
CA MET A 88 -2.80 13.60 -9.61
C MET A 88 -2.10 12.53 -8.79
N ILE A 89 -0.80 12.38 -8.96
CA ILE A 89 -0.03 11.32 -8.34
C ILE A 89 0.85 11.89 -7.24
N THR A 90 0.81 11.29 -6.06
CA THR A 90 1.82 11.51 -5.04
C THR A 90 2.68 10.26 -4.88
N VAL A 91 3.96 10.50 -4.61
CA VAL A 91 4.92 9.46 -4.28
C VAL A 91 5.65 9.89 -3.03
N SER A 92 5.61 9.05 -2.00
CA SER A 92 6.33 9.25 -0.75
C SER A 92 7.17 8.02 -0.42
N LYS A 93 8.36 8.25 0.13
CA LYS A 93 9.21 7.20 0.69
C LYS A 93 9.75 7.70 2.01
N LEU A 94 9.07 7.31 3.08
CA LEU A 94 9.53 7.56 4.44
C LEU A 94 10.68 6.59 4.74
N ASP A 95 11.79 7.12 5.26
CA ASP A 95 12.85 6.28 5.80
C ASP A 95 12.37 5.62 7.11
N THR A 96 11.69 4.49 6.95
CA THR A 96 11.05 3.75 8.04
C THR A 96 12.04 3.05 8.97
N ALA A 97 13.35 3.13 8.72
CA ALA A 97 14.37 2.70 9.67
C ALA A 97 14.22 3.41 11.04
N ALA A 98 13.70 4.65 11.05
CA ALA A 98 13.38 5.37 12.28
C ALA A 98 12.01 4.98 12.88
N ALA A 99 11.04 4.59 12.05
CA ALA A 99 9.66 4.30 12.48
C ALA A 99 9.47 2.86 12.99
N ALA A 100 10.21 1.89 12.43
CA ALA A 100 10.14 0.48 12.82
C ALA A 100 10.73 0.18 14.22
N GLN A 101 11.41 1.16 14.83
CA GLN A 101 11.91 1.04 16.21
C GLN A 101 10.89 1.47 17.27
N ALA A 102 9.77 2.07 16.89
CA ALA A 102 8.67 2.34 17.81
C ALA A 102 7.79 1.09 17.97
N LYS A 103 8.32 0.05 18.63
CA LYS A 103 7.42 -0.84 19.38
C LYS A 103 6.94 -0.02 20.58
N ASP A 104 5.63 -0.03 20.82
CA ASP A 104 5.10 0.55 22.05
C ASP A 104 5.86 -0.07 23.24
N PRO A 105 6.46 0.74 24.12
CA PRO A 105 7.19 0.21 25.25
C PRO A 105 6.24 -0.59 26.14
N ASP A 106 6.58 -1.85 26.39
CA ASP A 106 5.87 -2.65 27.38
C ASP A 106 6.20 -2.12 28.78
N VAL A 107 5.23 -1.43 29.39
CA VAL A 107 5.35 -0.86 30.74
C VAL A 107 5.45 -1.92 31.84
N SER A 108 5.25 -3.20 31.50
CA SER A 108 5.37 -4.33 32.42
C SER A 108 6.72 -5.07 32.32
N ASP A 109 7.59 -4.68 31.40
CA ASP A 109 8.95 -5.22 31.29
C ASP A 109 9.83 -4.74 32.47
N PRO A 110 10.51 -5.63 33.22
CA PRO A 110 11.47 -5.24 34.25
C PRO A 110 12.63 -4.36 33.76
N ALA A 111 12.89 -4.34 32.44
CA ALA A 111 13.85 -3.48 31.77
C ALA A 111 13.26 -2.13 31.30
N TYR A 112 12.01 -1.81 31.65
CA TYR A 112 11.37 -0.55 31.32
C TYR A 112 12.12 0.64 31.91
N ASP A 113 12.56 1.54 31.03
CA ASP A 113 13.21 2.80 31.39
C ASP A 113 12.41 3.98 30.80
N PRO A 114 11.64 4.71 31.62
CA PRO A 114 10.79 5.79 31.14
C PRO A 114 11.58 6.93 30.46
N PHE A 115 12.86 7.11 30.76
CA PHE A 115 13.69 8.13 30.11
C PHE A 115 14.09 7.74 28.68
N LYS A 116 14.22 6.43 28.39
CA LYS A 116 14.46 5.94 27.02
C LYS A 116 13.23 6.09 26.13
N VAL A 117 12.04 5.91 26.68
CA VAL A 117 10.77 6.11 25.95
C VAL A 117 10.61 7.56 25.51
N VAL A 118 10.89 8.51 26.41
CA VAL A 118 10.87 9.94 26.09
C VAL A 118 11.94 10.30 25.06
N ALA A 119 13.11 9.65 25.10
CA ALA A 119 14.14 9.84 24.07
C ALA A 119 13.72 9.33 22.69
N MET A 120 13.03 8.18 22.61
CA MET A 120 12.48 7.65 21.35
C MET A 120 11.35 8.53 20.79
N ALA A 121 10.50 9.08 21.65
CA ALA A 121 9.46 10.04 21.26
C ALA A 121 10.02 11.37 20.72
N ASN A 122 11.29 11.69 20.99
CA ASN A 122 11.99 12.87 20.50
C ASN A 122 12.90 12.58 19.29
N LEU A 123 12.82 11.40 18.68
CA LEU A 123 13.55 11.12 17.45
C LEU A 123 13.08 12.07 16.34
N PRO A 124 14.00 12.66 15.54
CA PRO A 124 13.62 13.52 14.43
C PRO A 124 12.73 12.71 13.46
N PRO A 125 11.67 13.34 12.91
CA PRO A 125 10.76 12.64 12.02
C PRO A 125 11.52 12.00 10.84
N PRO A 126 11.08 10.83 10.37
CA PRO A 126 11.72 10.13 9.26
C PRO A 126 11.83 11.08 8.07
N LYS A 127 13.06 11.26 7.58
CA LYS A 127 13.30 12.12 6.41
C LYS A 127 12.77 11.40 5.17
N ASN A 128 12.20 12.17 4.25
CA ASN A 128 11.82 11.63 2.94
C ASN A 128 13.08 11.29 2.15
N ALA A 129 13.17 10.05 1.66
CA ALA A 129 14.27 9.60 0.82
C ALA A 129 14.16 10.10 -0.64
N ILE A 130 13.05 10.76 -0.98
CA ILE A 130 12.73 11.31 -2.30
C ILE A 130 12.25 12.78 -2.17
N PRO A 131 12.27 13.57 -3.26
CA PRO A 131 11.93 14.99 -3.19
C PRO A 131 10.51 15.24 -2.63
N VAL A 132 10.42 16.15 -1.65
CA VAL A 132 9.17 16.43 -0.93
C VAL A 132 8.06 16.96 -1.85
N LYS A 133 8.41 17.55 -3.00
CA LYS A 133 7.43 18.05 -3.97
C LYS A 133 6.47 16.98 -4.47
N TYR A 134 6.90 15.71 -4.53
CA TYR A 134 6.04 14.61 -4.95
C TYR A 134 5.18 14.02 -3.83
N ALA A 135 5.47 14.37 -2.56
CA ALA A 135 4.77 13.82 -1.41
C ALA A 135 3.41 14.50 -1.14
N THR A 136 3.09 15.62 -1.81
CA THR A 136 1.84 16.36 -1.59
C THR A 136 1.08 16.62 -2.88
N LEU A 137 -0.25 16.61 -2.81
CA LEU A 137 -1.14 16.91 -3.95
C LEU A 137 -1.03 18.36 -4.44
N VAL A 138 -0.48 19.26 -3.63
CA VAL A 138 -0.36 20.69 -3.94
C VAL A 138 0.90 20.96 -4.77
N THR A 139 1.98 20.22 -4.52
CA THR A 139 3.30 20.45 -5.11
C THR A 139 3.67 19.47 -6.21
N THR A 140 2.93 18.38 -6.35
CA THR A 140 3.18 17.37 -7.37
C THR A 140 2.74 17.85 -8.75
N ASP A 141 3.58 17.61 -9.75
CA ASP A 141 3.30 17.81 -11.17
C ASP A 141 3.02 16.48 -11.90
N LEU A 142 3.01 15.36 -11.18
CA LEU A 142 2.79 14.04 -11.72
C LEU A 142 1.30 13.81 -12.03
N ILE A 143 1.00 13.49 -13.28
CA ILE A 143 -0.35 13.24 -13.78
C ILE A 143 -0.36 11.93 -14.56
N SER A 144 -1.42 11.13 -14.38
CA SER A 144 -1.71 9.99 -15.25
C SER A 144 -3.19 9.92 -15.57
N VAL A 145 -3.51 9.26 -16.69
CA VAL A 145 -4.88 9.00 -17.14
C VAL A 145 -5.11 7.49 -17.09
N VAL A 146 -6.28 7.11 -16.59
CA VAL A 146 -6.78 5.73 -16.63
C VAL A 146 -7.90 5.69 -17.66
N ASN A 147 -7.72 4.89 -18.71
CA ASN A 147 -8.64 4.74 -19.82
C ASN A 147 -9.76 3.74 -19.48
N ALA A 148 -10.97 4.07 -19.92
CA ALA A 148 -12.16 3.24 -19.71
C ALA A 148 -12.26 2.01 -20.63
N ASP A 149 -11.38 1.90 -21.61
CA ASP A 149 -11.25 0.73 -22.49
C ASP A 149 -10.37 -0.38 -21.89
N GLY A 150 -9.70 -0.10 -20.76
CA GLY A 150 -8.74 -1.01 -20.12
C GLY A 150 -7.37 -1.05 -20.79
N ALA A 151 -7.14 -0.27 -21.85
CA ALA A 151 -5.84 -0.14 -22.51
C ALA A 151 -4.99 0.90 -21.79
N ASN A 152 -4.55 0.56 -20.58
CA ASN A 152 -3.67 1.39 -19.77
C ASN A 152 -2.20 0.97 -19.98
N PRO A 153 -1.34 1.82 -20.57
CA PRO A 153 0.09 1.53 -20.64
C PRO A 153 0.72 1.56 -19.24
N GLU A 154 1.89 0.94 -19.10
CA GLU A 154 2.67 1.02 -17.87
C GLU A 154 3.06 2.48 -17.58
N VAL A 155 2.75 2.96 -16.38
CA VAL A 155 3.05 4.34 -15.96
C VAL A 155 4.50 4.43 -15.48
N SER A 156 5.35 5.16 -16.20
CA SER A 156 6.74 5.41 -15.78
C SER A 156 6.85 6.76 -15.06
N LEU A 157 7.18 6.73 -13.77
CA LEU A 157 7.35 7.91 -12.92
C LEU A 157 8.82 8.13 -12.60
N GLU A 158 9.47 9.05 -13.32
CA GLU A 158 10.85 9.45 -13.04
C GLU A 158 10.88 10.73 -12.21
N LEU A 159 11.22 10.58 -10.92
CA LEU A 159 11.29 11.68 -9.96
C LEU A 159 12.59 12.49 -10.18
N LYS A 160 12.47 13.82 -10.12
CA LYS A 160 13.59 14.77 -10.27
C LYS A 160 13.60 15.74 -9.09
N ASP A 161 14.77 16.29 -8.76
CA ASP A 161 14.89 17.34 -7.74
C ASP A 161 14.13 18.62 -8.15
#